data_AF-A0A3M1N9T5-F1
#
_entry.id   AF-A0A3M1N9T5-F1
#
_cell.length_a   1.000
_cell.length_b   1.000
_cell.length_c   1.000
_cell.angle_alpha   90.00
_cell.angle_beta   90.00
_cell.angle_gamma   90.00
#
_symmetry.space_group_name_H-M   'P 1'
#
loop_
_entity.id
_entity.type
_entity.pdbx_description
1 polymer ?
#
loop_
_entity_poly.entity_id
_entity_poly.type
_entity_poly.pdbx_seq_one_letter_code
_entity_poly.pdbx_strand_id
1 'polypeptide(L)' 'MPTLNDDLTYLHAAQDSLEEFLLSPEIFWPLSGGHTGHLPRLSLGGLLLSQERARAHPKTAAQKS' A
#
# COMPACT_ATOMS: atom_id res chain seq x y z
N MET A 1 8.33 0.66 11.75
CA MET A 1 7.34 -0.18 11.03
C MET A 1 6.24 0.74 10.54
N PRO A 2 5.80 0.64 9.27
CA PRO A 2 4.64 1.37 8.78
C PRO A 2 3.41 1.07 9.63
N THR A 3 2.56 2.07 9.84
CA THR A 3 1.27 1.90 10.52
C THR A 3 0.25 1.28 9.57
N LEU A 4 -0.88 0.78 10.10
CA LEU A 4 -2.01 0.36 9.26
C LEU A 4 -2.47 1.49 8.32
N ASN A 5 -2.49 2.73 8.82
CA ASN A 5 -2.88 3.88 8.02
C ASN A 5 -1.90 4.14 6.86
N ASP A 6 -0.60 3.93 7.09
CA ASP A 6 0.41 4.04 6.03
C ASP A 6 0.22 2.95 4.97
N ASP A 7 -0.06 1.71 5.39
CA ASP A 7 -0.31 0.60 4.48
C ASP A 7 -1.58 0.82 3.65
N LEU A 8 -2.67 1.29 4.27
CA LEU A 8 -3.91 1.62 3.56
C LEU A 8 -3.71 2.78 2.60
N THR A 9 -3.00 3.83 3.01
CA THR A 9 -2.69 4.98 2.13
C THR A 9 -1.87 4.53 0.93
N TYR A 10 -0.87 3.69 1.15
CA TYR A 10 -0.04 3.12 0.08
C TYR A 10 -0.85 2.25 -0.87
N LEU A 11 -1.71 1.35 -0.35
CA LEU A 11 -2.57 0.48 -1.16
C LEU A 11 -3.58 1.30 -1.99
N HIS A 12 -4.16 2.35 -1.41
CA HIS A 12 -5.05 3.26 -2.14
C HIS A 12 -4.32 4.01 -3.26
N ALA A 13 -3.13 4.56 -3.00
CA ALA A 13 -2.34 5.21 -4.04
C ALA A 13 -1.91 4.24 -5.14
N ALA A 14 -1.62 2.98 -4.79
CA ALA A 14 -1.24 1.96 -5.76
C ALA A 14 -2.39 1.55 -6.69
N GLN A 15 -3.64 1.60 -6.23
CA GLN A 15 -4.80 1.16 -7.00
C GLN A 15 -4.91 1.88 -8.35
N ASP A 16 -4.69 3.19 -8.37
CA ASP A 16 -4.82 4.01 -9.58
C ASP A 16 -3.66 3.80 -10.57
N SER A 17 -2.48 3.37 -10.09
CA SER A 17 -1.27 3.18 -10.90
C SER A 17 -0.94 1.71 -11.18
N LEU A 18 -1.71 0.77 -10.62
CA LEU A 18 -1.36 -0.65 -10.63
C LEU A 18 -1.35 -1.24 -12.04
N GLU A 19 -2.34 -0.91 -12.86
CA GLU A 19 -2.44 -1.43 -14.23
C GLU A 19 -1.25 -0.96 -15.07
N GLU A 20 -0.95 0.34 -15.04
CA GLU A 20 0.17 0.93 -15.78
C GLU A 20 1.52 0.38 -15.30
N PHE A 21 1.68 0.23 -13.98
CA PHE A 21 2.87 -0.39 -13.40
C PHE A 21 3.05 -1.84 -13.87
N LEU A 22 1.99 -2.66 -13.91
CA LEU A 22 2.09 -4.06 -14.32
C LEU A 22 2.44 -4.24 -15.80
N LEU A 23 2.08 -3.26 -16.64
CA LEU A 23 2.41 -3.25 -18.06
C LEU A 23 3.77 -2.59 -18.36
N SER A 24 4.33 -1.90 -17.37
CA SER A 24 5.59 -1.19 -17.49
C SER A 24 6.80 -2.12 -17.30
N PRO A 25 7.92 -1.87 -17.99
CA PRO A 25 9.19 -2.52 -17.68
C PRO A 25 9.85 -1.97 -16.40
N GLU A 26 9.29 -0.94 -15.76
CA GLU A 26 9.86 -0.31 -14.57
C GLU A 26 9.55 -1.07 -13.29
N ILE A 27 10.60 -1.39 -12.51
CA ILE A 27 10.48 -2.13 -11.25
C ILE A 27 10.01 -1.21 -10.10
N PHE A 28 10.29 0.09 -10.19
CA PHE A 28 9.98 1.08 -9.16
C PHE A 28 9.19 2.24 -9.75
N TRP A 29 7.88 2.22 -9.53
CA TRP A 29 6.94 3.14 -10.15
C TRP A 29 6.60 4.32 -9.22
N PRO A 30 6.55 5.56 -9.72
CA PRO A 30 6.18 6.72 -8.91
C PRO A 30 4.70 6.66 -8.54
N LEU A 31 4.38 6.86 -7.26
CA LEU A 31 2.99 6.99 -6.80
C LEU A 31 2.60 8.47 -6.74
N SER A 32 1.54 8.81 -7.46
CA SER A 32 0.91 10.14 -7.40
C SER A 32 0.15 10.29 -6.09
N GLY A 33 0.43 11.34 -5.31
CA GLY A 33 -0.37 11.66 -4.12
C GLY A 33 0.26 11.41 -2.75
N GLY A 34 1.58 11.22 -2.67
CA GLY A 34 2.30 11.22 -1.38
C GLY A 34 2.27 12.58 -0.69
N HIS A 35 1.22 12.86 0.09
CA HIS A 35 1.02 14.13 0.83
C HIS A 35 2.06 14.38 1.95
N THR A 36 3.06 13.52 2.11
CA THR A 36 4.06 13.61 3.18
C THR A 36 5.50 13.30 2.74
N GLY A 37 5.78 13.24 1.43
CA GLY A 37 7.15 13.05 0.91
C GLY A 37 7.84 11.73 1.33
N HIS A 38 7.09 10.77 1.90
CA HIS A 38 7.63 9.54 2.49
C HIS A 38 6.98 8.25 1.97
N LEU A 39 6.04 8.31 1.02
CA LEU A 39 5.52 7.08 0.43
C LEU A 39 6.61 6.44 -0.46
N PRO A 40 6.96 5.16 -0.24
CA PRO A 40 7.90 4.45 -1.08
C PRO A 40 7.34 4.33 -2.50
N ARG A 41 8.23 4.21 -3.48
CA ARG A 41 7.84 3.88 -4.87
C ARG A 41 7.00 2.61 -4.88
N LEU A 42 6.03 2.54 -5.79
CA LEU A 42 5.29 1.32 -6.05
C LEU A 42 6.25 0.24 -6.55
N SER A 43 6.19 -0.92 -5.92
CA SER A 43 6.89 -2.12 -6.32
C SER A 43 6.01 -3.31 -5.97
N LEU A 44 6.16 -4.41 -6.70
CA LEU A 44 5.35 -5.61 -6.46
C LEU A 44 5.57 -6.16 -5.04
N GLY A 45 6.82 -6.17 -4.56
CA GLY A 45 7.14 -6.59 -3.19
C GLY A 45 6.54 -5.67 -2.12
N GLY A 46 6.59 -4.35 -2.33
CA GLY A 46 5.96 -3.38 -1.43
C GLY A 46 4.44 -3.56 -1.36
N LEU A 47 3.80 -3.74 -2.51
CA LEU A 47 2.36 -3.98 -2.63
C LEU A 47 1.91 -5.22 -1.86
N LEU A 48 2.57 -6.36 -2.12
CA LEU A 48 2.24 -7.63 -1.47
C LEU A 48 2.48 -7.56 0.03
N LEU A 49 3.60 -6.97 0.47
CA LEU A 49 3.92 -6.85 1.88
C LEU A 49 2.92 -5.95 2.63
N SER A 50 2.57 -4.80 2.06
CA SER A 50 1.56 -3.90 2.65
C SER A 50 0.18 -4.56 2.72
N GLN A 51 -0.19 -5.36 1.71
CA GLN A 51 -1.43 -6.14 1.74
C GLN A 51 -1.42 -7.15 2.90
N GLU A 52 -0.36 -7.93 3.06
CA GLU A 52 -0.26 -8.92 4.13
C GLU A 52 -0.23 -8.27 5.52
N ARG A 53 0.46 -7.13 5.69
CA ARG A 53 0.42 -6.36 6.95
C ARG A 53 -0.98 -5.85 7.27
N ALA A 54 -1.69 -5.31 6.27
CA ALA A 54 -3.07 -4.84 6.46
C ALA A 54 -4.03 -5.99 6.80
N ARG A 55 -3.86 -7.18 6.20
CA ARG A 55 -4.64 -8.39 6.51
C ARG A 55 -4.34 -8.93 7.91
N ALA A 56 -3.07 -8.91 8.32
CA ALA A 56 -2.62 -9.38 9.61
C ALA A 56 -2.96 -8.42 10.75
N HIS A 57 -3.30 -7.17 10.44
CA HIS A 57 -3.76 -6.23 11.45
C HIS A 57 -5.04 -6.79 12.09
N PRO A 58 -5.07 -6.98 13.42
CA PRO A 58 -6.23 -7.55 14.07
C PRO A 58 -7.43 -6.67 13.74
N LYS A 59 -8.43 -7.25 13.06
CA LYS A 59 -9.78 -6.71 13.07
C LYS A 59 -10.16 -6.72 14.54
N THR A 60 -10.23 -5.56 15.18
CA THR A 60 -10.69 -5.43 16.56
C THR A 60 -11.93 -6.30 16.68
N ALA A 61 -11.78 -7.42 17.38
CA ALA A 61 -12.87 -8.35 17.59
C ALA A 61 -14.04 -7.54 18.15
N ALA A 62 -15.22 -7.77 17.58
CA ALA A 62 -16.52 -7.39 18.10
C ALA A 62 -16.43 -6.78 19.49
N GLN A 63 -16.50 -5.44 19.52
CA GLN A 63 -16.78 -4.69 20.73
C GLN A 63 -18.00 -5.38 21.37
N LYS A 64 -17.74 -6.09 22.48
CA LYS A 64 -18.70 -6.96 23.18
C LYS A 64 -20.04 -6.23 23.28
N SER A 65 -21.07 -6.83 22.69
CA SER A 65 -22.47 -6.55 23.00
C SER A 65 -22.81 -7.03 24.41
#